data_AF-A0A2G9RR18-F1
#
_entry.id   AF-A0A2G9RR18-F1
#
_cell.length_a   1.000
_cell.length_b   1.000
_cell.length_c   1.000
_cell.angle_alpha   90.00
_cell.angle_beta   90.00
_cell.angle_gamma   90.00
#
_symmetry.space_group_name_H-M   'P 1'
#
loop_
_entity.id
_entity.type
_entity.pdbx_description
1 polymer ?
#
loop_
_entity_poly.entity_id
_entity_poly.type
_entity_poly.pdbx_seq_one_letter_code
_entity_poly.pdbx_strand_id
1 'polypeptide(L)' 'TKLKEIQSAFISVLSENDELSQDVASKGLGLVYELGTEQDQQELVSILVDTLMTGKRAKHEISGDTEVFQGSSIGKTPDG' A
#
# COMPACT_ATOMS: atom_id res chain seq x y z
N THR A 1 -8.34 -0.07 13.99
CA THR A 1 -8.90 -1.44 13.93
C THR A 1 -8.06 -2.27 12.99
N LYS A 2 -7.93 -3.59 13.23
CA LYS A 2 -7.10 -4.47 12.39
C LYS A 2 -7.52 -4.51 10.92
N LEU A 3 -8.80 -4.28 10.64
CA LEU A 3 -9.33 -4.24 9.27
C LEU A 3 -8.72 -3.09 8.43
N LYS A 4 -8.53 -1.90 9.02
CA LYS A 4 -7.90 -0.76 8.33
C LYS A 4 -6.42 -0.98 8.02
N GLU A 5 -5.70 -1.70 8.89
CA GLU A 5 -4.31 -2.10 8.65
C GLU A 5 -4.23 -3.05 7.44
N ILE A 6 -5.13 -4.05 7.38
CA ILE A 6 -5.21 -5.01 6.27
C ILE A 6 -5.58 -4.31 4.96
N GLN A 7 -6.55 -3.40 5.01
CA GLN A 7 -6.97 -2.57 3.88
C GLN A 7 -5.79 -1.80 3.28
N SER A 8 -5.03 -1.10 4.14
CA SER A 8 -3.88 -0.30 3.72
C SER A 8 -2.78 -1.16 3.09
N ALA A 9 -2.57 -2.37 3.63
CA ALA A 9 -1.61 -3.32 3.07
C ALA A 9 -2.00 -3.72 1.63
N PHE A 10 -3.25 -4.11 1.40
CA PHE A 10 -3.68 -4.48 0.05
C PHE A 10 -3.66 -3.30 -0.92
N ILE A 11 -4.03 -2.08 -0.50
CA ILE A 11 -3.94 -0.88 -1.36
C ILE A 11 -2.48 -0.60 -1.77
N SER A 12 -1.54 -0.80 -0.85
CA SER A 12 -0.11 -0.66 -1.17
C SER A 12 0.33 -1.66 -2.24
N VAL A 13 -0.09 -2.93 -2.11
CA VAL A 13 0.22 -3.99 -3.09
C VAL A 13 -0.46 -3.72 -4.44
N LEU A 14 -1.68 -3.15 -4.44
CA LEU A 14 -2.39 -2.78 -5.67
C LEU A 14 -1.64 -1.73 -6.50
N SER A 15 -0.72 -0.98 -5.89
CA SER A 15 0.11 0.03 -6.56
C SER A 15 1.41 -0.54 -7.15
N GLU A 16 1.65 -1.84 -7.02
CA GLU A 16 2.81 -2.52 -7.63
C GLU A 16 2.58 -2.76 -9.12
N ASN A 17 3.64 -3.03 -9.89
CA ASN A 17 3.53 -3.28 -11.35
C ASN A 17 3.33 -4.77 -11.68
N ASP A 18 3.23 -5.63 -10.67
CA ASP A 18 3.09 -7.07 -10.83
C ASP A 18 1.60 -7.47 -10.90
N GLU A 19 1.19 -8.10 -12.00
CA GLU A 19 -0.20 -8.49 -12.27
C GLU A 19 -0.75 -9.47 -11.23
N LEU A 20 0.08 -10.43 -10.80
CA LEU A 20 -0.33 -11.44 -9.82
C LEU A 20 -0.61 -10.78 -8.45
N SER A 21 0.28 -9.89 -8.03
CA SER A 21 0.15 -9.14 -6.78
C SER A 21 -1.08 -8.22 -6.80
N GLN A 22 -1.35 -7.56 -7.94
CA GLN A 22 -2.57 -6.78 -8.13
C GLN A 22 -3.85 -7.64 -8.07
N ASP A 23 -3.87 -8.83 -8.68
CA ASP A 23 -5.02 -9.75 -8.63
C ASP A 23 -5.30 -10.22 -7.20
N VAL A 24 -4.24 -10.63 -6.49
CA VAL A 24 -4.34 -11.03 -5.08
C VAL A 24 -4.81 -9.86 -4.20
N ALA A 25 -4.27 -8.66 -4.41
CA ALA A 25 -4.68 -7.46 -3.69
C ALA A 25 -6.13 -7.09 -3.95
N SER A 26 -6.58 -7.16 -5.21
CA SER A 26 -7.96 -6.87 -5.60
C SER A 26 -8.95 -7.80 -4.93
N LYS A 27 -8.62 -9.10 -4.87
CA LYS A 27 -9.43 -10.12 -4.17
C LYS A 27 -9.45 -9.87 -2.66
N GLY A 28 -8.31 -9.53 -2.08
CA GLY A 28 -8.18 -9.17 -0.67
C GLY A 28 -9.03 -7.95 -0.29
N LEU A 29 -9.03 -6.92 -1.14
CA LEU A 29 -9.86 -5.72 -0.96
C LEU A 29 -11.35 -6.02 -1.07
N GLY A 30 -11.75 -6.96 -1.94
CA GLY A 30 -13.12 -7.47 -2.00
C GLY A 30 -13.58 -8.05 -0.66
N LEU A 31 -12.75 -8.89 -0.03
CA LEU A 31 -13.06 -9.45 1.28
C LEU A 31 -13.11 -8.37 2.38
N VAL A 32 -12.20 -7.41 2.35
CA VAL A 32 -12.20 -6.28 3.30
C VAL A 32 -13.47 -5.43 3.14
N TYR A 33 -13.93 -5.22 1.90
CA TYR A 33 -15.18 -4.52 1.60
C TYR A 33 -16.38 -5.27 2.20
N GLU A 34 -16.47 -6.58 1.99
CA GLU A 34 -17.57 -7.42 2.49
C GLU A 34 -17.60 -7.49 4.03
N LEU A 35 -16.45 -7.46 4.68
CA LEU A 35 -16.31 -7.52 6.14
C LEU A 35 -16.42 -6.15 6.82
N GLY A 36 -16.35 -5.06 6.06
CA GLY A 36 -16.44 -3.69 6.55
C GLY A 36 -17.86 -3.23 6.80
N THR A 37 -18.02 -2.18 7.61
CA THR A 37 -19.30 -1.47 7.72
C THR A 37 -19.60 -0.66 6.45
N GLU A 38 -20.83 -0.18 6.26
CA GLU A 38 -21.16 0.72 5.14
C GLU A 38 -20.25 1.96 5.08
N GLN A 39 -19.82 2.50 6.23
CA GLN A 39 -18.85 3.59 6.27
C GLN A 39 -17.46 3.14 5.79
N ASP A 40 -16.97 1.99 6.23
CA ASP A 40 -15.66 1.47 5.80
C ASP A 40 -15.65 1.16 4.30
N GLN A 41 -16.76 0.67 3.77
CA GLN A 41 -16.95 0.41 2.34
C GLN A 41 -16.86 1.69 1.52
N GLN A 42 -17.55 2.76 1.93
CA GLN A 42 -17.49 4.06 1.25
C GLN A 42 -16.07 4.67 1.31
N GLU A 43 -15.42 4.59 2.48
CA GLU A 43 -14.03 5.04 2.65
C GLU A 43 -13.07 4.26 1.74
N LEU A 44 -13.22 2.93 1.68
CA LEU A 44 -12.43 2.07 0.82
C LEU A 44 -12.58 2.42 -0.66
N VAL A 45 -13.81 2.60 -1.14
CA VAL A 45 -14.06 3.00 -2.55
C VAL A 45 -13.39 4.34 -2.86
N SER A 46 -13.51 5.33 -1.96
CA SER A 46 -12.85 6.63 -2.14
C SER A 46 -11.33 6.48 -2.28
N ILE A 47 -10.71 5.71 -1.39
CA ILE A 47 -9.25 5.51 -1.41
C ILE A 47 -8.81 4.76 -2.68
N LEU A 48 -9.59 3.77 -3.13
CA LEU A 48 -9.28 3.04 -4.37
C LEU A 48 -9.33 3.94 -5.60
N VAL A 49 -10.37 4.79 -5.71
CA VAL A 49 -10.47 5.76 -6.80
C VAL A 49 -9.26 6.70 -6.79
N ASP A 50 -8.90 7.25 -5.63
CA ASP A 50 -7.75 8.14 -5.51
C ASP A 50 -6.42 7.43 -5.86
N THR A 51 -6.24 6.19 -5.41
CA THR A 51 -5.03 5.40 -5.66
C THR A 51 -4.88 5.09 -7.16
N LEU A 52 -5.97 4.66 -7.81
CA LEU A 52 -5.99 4.36 -9.24
C LEU A 52 -5.82 5.61 -10.10
N MET A 53 -6.43 6.74 -9.71
CA MET A 53 -6.30 8.00 -10.46
C MET A 53 -4.93 8.64 -10.32
N THR A 54 -4.30 8.53 -9.14
CA THR A 54 -3.01 9.17 -8.89
C THR A 54 -1.82 8.28 -9.27
N GLY A 55 -2.02 6.96 -9.38
CA GLY A 55 -0.94 5.99 -9.53
C GLY A 55 0.10 6.06 -8.41
N LYS A 56 -0.20 6.76 -7.31
CA LYS A 56 0.72 6.97 -6.20
C LYS A 56 0.59 5.80 -5.25
N ARG A 57 1.72 5.14 -5.00
CA ARG A 57 1.85 4.17 -3.90
C ARG A 57 1.33 4.80 -2.62
N ALA A 58 0.44 4.10 -1.92
CA ALA A 58 -0.03 4.50 -0.60
C ALA A 58 1.19 4.89 0.25
N LYS A 59 1.29 6.17 0.58
CA LYS A 59 2.43 6.72 1.32
C LYS A 59 2.30 6.18 2.74
N HIS A 60 3.04 5.13 3.05
CA HIS A 60 3.15 4.64 4.42
C HIS A 60 3.74 5.79 5.25
N GLU A 61 2.92 6.50 6.02
CA GLU A 61 3.42 7.40 7.04
C GLU A 61 4.03 6.53 8.12
N ILE A 62 5.36 6.36 8.02
CA ILE A 62 6.15 5.62 9.00
C ILE A 62 6.04 6.40 10.31
N SER A 63 5.12 5.99 11.18
CA SER A 63 5.03 6.53 12.52
C SER A 63 6.21 6.02 13.34
N GLY A 64 7.29 6.79 13.32
CA GLY A 64 8.16 7.03 14.46
C GLY A 64 9.27 6.03 14.80
N ASP A 65 9.17 4.72 14.53
CA ASP A 65 10.08 3.76 15.19
C ASP A 65 10.71 2.68 14.30
N THR A 66 10.63 2.82 12.97
CA THR A 66 11.41 1.95 12.08
C THR A 66 12.61 2.74 11.58
N GLU A 67 13.78 2.50 12.17
CA GLU A 67 15.07 2.92 11.59
C GLU A 67 15.29 2.17 10.26
N VAL A 68 14.64 2.66 9.21
CA VAL A 68 14.89 2.24 7.82
C VAL A 68 16.12 3.01 7.35
N PHE A 69 17.26 2.32 7.43
CA PHE A 69 18.58 2.69 6.94
C PHE A 69 18.57 3.85 5.94
N GLN A 70 19.16 4.95 6.38
CA GLN A 70 19.32 6.20 5.66
C GLN A 70 20.11 5.97 4.37
N GLY A 71 19.45 6.24 3.23
CA GLY A 71 20.05 6.20 1.89
C GLY A 71 21.21 7.17 1.73
N SER A 72 22.42 6.76 2.13
CA SER A 72 23.66 7.49 1.86
C SER A 72 24.88 6.56 1.84
N SER A 73 24.94 5.67 0.86
CA SER A 73 26.19 5.03 0.44
C SER A 73 26.18 4.70 -1.07
N ILE A 74 25.75 5.66 -1.88
CA ILE A 74 26.24 5.74 -3.26
C ILE A 74 27.64 6.37 -3.14
N GLY A 75 28.69 5.56 -3.25
CA GLY A 75 30.05 6.00 -2.91
C GLY A 75 31.14 5.06 -3.41
N LYS A 76 31.39 5.14 -4.72
CA LYS A 76 32.63 4.79 -5.45
C LYS A 76 33.16 3.35 -5.36
N THR A 77 33.11 2.66 -6.50
CA THR A 77 34.00 1.56 -6.85
C THR A 77 35.46 1.92 -6.54
N PRO A 78 36.27 1.06 -5.89
CA PRO A 78 37.70 1.27 -5.75
C PRO A 78 38.37 1.00 -7.10
N ASP A 79 39.29 1.88 -7.51
CA ASP A 79 40.23 1.64 -8.60
C ASP A 79 40.93 0.28 -8.42
N GLY A 80 40.93 -0.51 -9.50
CA GLY A 80 41.66 -1.76 -9.65
C GLY A 80 41.89 -2.05 -11.12
#